data_AF-A0A0G1IRH4-F1
#
_entry.id   AF-A0A0G1IRH4-F1
#
_cell.length_a   1.000
_cell.length_b   1.000
_cell.length_c   1.000
_cell.angle_alpha   90.00
_cell.angle_beta   90.00
_cell.angle_gamma   90.00
#
_symmetry.space_group_name_H-M   'P 1'
#
loop_
_entity.id
_entity.type
_entity.pdbx_description
1 polymer ?
#
loop_
_entity_poly.entity_id
_entity_poly.type
_entity_poly.pdbx_seq_one_letter_code
_entity_poly.pdbx_strand_id
1 'polypeptide(L)'
;MEQLSLKKYGWKCILGAEVFYVLCLIYGALLPTRVFDLAQAGAQPISPNQIHHLLFELIPGFTWINAGSVIWGAVFFFIVAWIFAWYVVWMHNSSLVNK
;
A
#
# COMPACT_ATOMS: atom_id res chain seq x y z
N MET A 1 26.72 10.42 -11.27
CA MET A 1 25.32 10.05 -10.96
C MET A 1 24.51 11.33 -10.98
N GLU A 2 23.38 11.36 -11.69
CA GLU A 2 22.55 12.56 -11.81
C GLU A 2 21.58 12.68 -10.63
N GLN A 3 21.16 13.90 -10.30
CA GLN A 3 20.14 14.14 -9.28
C GLN A 3 18.78 13.61 -9.71
N LEU A 4 18.05 13.01 -8.78
CA LEU A 4 16.67 12.60 -8.99
C LEU A 4 15.77 13.83 -9.00
N SER A 5 14.93 13.93 -10.03
CA SER A 5 13.84 14.90 -10.08
C SER A 5 12.65 14.43 -9.25
N LEU A 6 12.26 15.22 -8.25
CA LEU A 6 11.11 14.93 -7.39
C LEU A 6 9.82 14.70 -8.20
N LYS A 7 9.57 15.54 -9.20
CA LYS A 7 8.36 15.42 -10.02
C LYS A 7 8.32 14.11 -10.80
N LYS A 8 9.41 13.76 -11.51
CA LYS A 8 9.46 12.53 -12.31
C LYS A 8 9.42 11.27 -11.45
N TYR A 9 10.14 11.27 -10.32
CA TYR A 9 10.17 10.13 -9.42
C TYR A 9 8.88 9.97 -8.63
N GLY A 10 8.33 11.07 -8.10
CA GLY A 10 7.06 11.09 -7.38
C GLY A 10 5.90 10.54 -8.19
N TRP A 11 5.75 10.96 -9.45
CA TRP A 11 4.72 10.40 -10.32
C TRP A 11 4.89 8.92 -10.60
N LYS A 12 6.12 8.43 -10.77
CA LYS A 12 6.39 6.98 -10.92
C LYS A 12 6.07 6.21 -9.64
N CYS A 13 6.37 6.79 -8.48
CA CYS A 13 6.09 6.19 -7.18
C CYS A 13 4.58 6.09 -6.95
N ILE A 14 3.81 7.15 -7.22
CA ILE A 14 2.34 7.11 -7.17
C ILE A 14 1.81 6.03 -8.10
N LEU A 15 2.22 6.02 -9.37
CA LEU A 15 1.71 5.04 -10.33
C LEU A 15 1.95 3.61 -9.86
N GLY A 16 3.15 3.32 -9.33
CA GLY A 16 3.45 2.01 -8.73
C GLY A 16 2.58 1.70 -7.51
N ALA A 17 2.36 2.67 -6.64
CA ALA A 17 1.51 2.52 -5.45
C ALA A 17 0.04 2.28 -5.82
N GLU A 18 -0.50 3.00 -6.81
CA GLU A 18 -1.88 2.84 -7.28
C GLU A 18 -2.10 1.48 -7.95
N VAL A 19 -1.16 1.05 -8.79
CA VAL A 19 -1.22 -0.30 -9.40
C VAL A 19 -1.19 -1.37 -8.31
N PHE A 20 -0.30 -1.25 -7.32
CA PHE A 20 -0.23 -2.19 -6.22
C PHE A 20 -1.50 -2.18 -5.36
N TYR A 21 -2.05 -1.00 -5.07
CA TYR A 21 -3.31 -0.85 -4.35
C TYR A 21 -4.47 -1.56 -5.05
N VAL A 22 -4.64 -1.35 -6.36
CA VAL A 22 -5.68 -2.04 -7.15
C VAL A 22 -5.47 -3.56 -7.13
N LEU A 23 -4.23 -4.02 -7.28
CA LEU A 23 -3.91 -5.44 -7.15
C LEU A 23 -4.30 -5.97 -5.77
N CYS A 24 -4.00 -5.25 -4.68
CA CYS A 24 -4.41 -5.65 -3.35
C CYS A 24 -5.94 -5.79 -3.24
N LEU A 25 -6.72 -4.84 -3.74
CA LEU A 25 -8.19 -4.95 -3.72
C LEU A 25 -8.69 -6.20 -4.48
N ILE A 26 -8.11 -6.48 -5.66
CA ILE A 26 -8.45 -7.65 -6.47
C ILE A 26 -8.06 -8.94 -5.74
N TYR A 27 -6.82 -9.03 -5.26
CA TYR A 27 -6.32 -10.20 -4.53
C TYR A 27 -7.12 -10.43 -3.25
N GLY A 28 -7.43 -9.38 -2.49
CA GLY A 28 -8.29 -9.46 -1.31
C GLY A 28 -9.62 -10.15 -1.59
N ALA A 29 -10.28 -9.78 -2.69
CA ALA A 29 -11.54 -10.41 -3.12
C ALA A 29 -11.38 -11.86 -3.60
N LEU A 30 -10.22 -12.25 -4.13
CA LEU A 30 -9.96 -13.58 -4.68
C LEU A 30 -9.25 -14.53 -3.70
N LEU A 31 -8.79 -14.04 -2.56
CA LEU A 31 -8.11 -14.84 -1.55
C LEU A 31 -9.02 -15.94 -0.99
N PRO A 32 -8.48 -17.13 -0.66
CA PRO A 32 -9.28 -18.20 -0.10
C PRO A 32 -9.99 -17.77 1.19
N THR A 33 -11.28 -18.09 1.27
CA THR A 33 -12.10 -17.91 2.46
C THR A 33 -11.98 -19.07 3.44
N ARG A 34 -11.39 -20.20 2.99
CA ARG A 34 -11.09 -21.32 3.88
C ARG A 34 -10.10 -20.85 4.94
N VAL A 35 -10.40 -21.16 6.19
CA VAL A 35 -9.46 -20.97 7.28
C VAL A 35 -8.30 -21.94 7.03
N PHE A 36 -7.07 -21.42 6.94
CA PHE A 36 -5.90 -22.27 7.04
C PHE A 36 -5.78 -22.72 8.49
N ASP A 37 -5.76 -24.03 8.71
CA ASP A 37 -5.50 -24.63 10.01
C ASP A 37 -4.01 -24.44 10.36
N LEU A 38 -3.64 -23.20 10.71
CA LEU A 38 -2.37 -22.84 11.33
C LEU A 38 -2.50 -22.90 12.87
N ALA A 39 -3.35 -23.79 13.40
CA ALA A 39 -3.62 -23.96 14.82
C ALA A 39 -2.45 -24.61 15.60
N GLN A 40 -1.20 -24.26 15.27
CA GLN A 40 -0.02 -24.72 16.00
C GLN A 40 0.35 -23.80 17.18
N ALA A 41 -0.44 -22.77 17.49
CA ALA A 41 -0.11 -21.81 18.56
C ALA A 41 -1.30 -21.23 19.35
N GLY A 42 -2.49 -21.85 19.33
CA GLY A 42 -3.63 -21.36 20.11
C GLY A 42 -4.28 -20.05 19.60
N ALA A 43 -3.96 -19.64 18.37
CA ALA A 43 -4.60 -18.49 17.72
C ALA A 43 -5.99 -18.86 17.17
N GLN A 44 -6.90 -17.89 17.17
CA GLN A 44 -8.24 -18.06 16.58
C GLN A 44 -8.13 -18.34 15.07
N PRO A 45 -8.99 -19.22 14.52
CA PRO A 45 -9.03 -19.51 13.10
C PRO A 45 -9.41 -18.25 12.31
N ILE A 46 -8.50 -17.76 11.46
CA ILE A 46 -8.75 -16.63 10.55
C ILE A 46 -8.36 -17.03 9.12
N SER A 47 -9.22 -16.70 8.15
CA SER A 47 -8.94 -16.90 6.72
C SER A 47 -8.04 -15.78 6.15
N PRO A 48 -7.25 -16.06 5.11
CA PRO A 48 -6.44 -15.04 4.43
C PRO A 48 -7.24 -13.83 3.95
N ASN A 49 -8.45 -14.07 3.45
CA ASN A 49 -9.35 -13.00 3.03
C ASN A 49 -9.70 -12.06 4.20
N GLN A 50 -10.02 -12.61 5.37
CA GLN A 50 -10.31 -11.81 6.56
C GLN A 50 -9.10 -10.97 7.00
N ILE A 51 -7.89 -11.55 6.99
CA ILE A 51 -6.67 -10.79 7.30
C ILE A 51 -6.50 -9.62 6.34
N HIS A 52 -6.73 -9.86 5.05
CA HIS A 52 -6.60 -8.83 4.03
C HIS A 52 -7.62 -7.71 4.23
N HIS A 53 -8.89 -8.03 4.48
CA HIS A 53 -9.91 -7.03 4.74
C HIS A 53 -9.60 -6.22 6.01
N LEU A 54 -9.20 -6.89 7.10
CA LEU A 54 -8.81 -6.24 8.36
C LEU A 54 -7.64 -5.27 8.17
N LEU A 55 -6.66 -5.61 7.33
CA LEU A 55 -5.53 -4.72 7.03
C LEU A 55 -6.01 -3.42 6.38
N PHE A 56 -6.99 -3.50 5.48
CA PHE A 56 -7.55 -2.30 4.84
C PHE A 56 -8.48 -1.52 5.76
N GLU A 57 -9.18 -2.18 6.68
CA GLU A 57 -9.98 -1.52 7.73
C GLU A 57 -9.13 -0.73 8.74
N LEU A 58 -7.81 -0.95 8.79
CA LEU A 58 -6.90 -0.09 9.54
C LEU A 58 -6.88 1.34 8.98
N ILE A 59 -7.21 1.51 7.70
CA ILE A 59 -7.37 2.83 7.09
C ILE A 59 -8.70 3.41 7.60
N PRO A 60 -8.68 4.53 8.37
CA PRO A 60 -9.90 5.06 8.97
C PRO A 60 -10.97 5.37 7.92
N GLY A 61 -12.19 4.88 8.13
CA GLY A 61 -13.31 5.08 7.21
C GLY A 61 -13.29 4.16 5.97
N PHE A 62 -12.36 3.21 5.89
CA PHE A 62 -12.35 2.21 4.84
C PHE A 62 -13.31 1.06 5.17
N THR A 63 -14.20 0.76 4.22
CA THR A 63 -15.11 -0.40 4.24
C THR A 63 -14.98 -1.15 2.92
N TRP A 64 -14.92 -2.48 2.98
CA TRP A 64 -14.67 -3.30 1.79
C TRP A 64 -15.81 -3.14 0.76
N ILE A 65 -15.47 -2.98 -0.53
CA ILE A 65 -16.40 -2.90 -1.69
C ILE A 65 -17.27 -1.62 -1.74
N ASN A 66 -17.08 -0.66 -0.85
CA ASN A 66 -17.70 0.66 -1.00
C ASN A 66 -16.87 1.55 -1.94
N ALA A 67 -17.49 2.09 -3.00
CA ALA A 67 -16.82 2.97 -3.96
C ALA A 67 -16.14 4.19 -3.31
N GLY A 68 -16.78 4.79 -2.29
CA GLY A 68 -16.21 5.89 -1.52
C GLY A 68 -14.97 5.48 -0.73
N SER A 69 -14.96 4.29 -0.12
CA SER A 69 -13.81 3.75 0.59
C SER A 69 -12.65 3.41 -0.34
N VAL A 70 -12.95 2.90 -1.55
CA VAL A 70 -11.92 2.64 -2.58
C VAL A 70 -11.24 3.94 -3.03
N ILE A 71 -12.02 4.99 -3.27
CA ILE A 71 -11.47 6.30 -3.64
C ILE A 71 -10.66 6.87 -2.47
N TRP A 72 -11.18 6.77 -1.24
CA TRP A 72 -10.49 7.23 -0.04
C TRP A 72 -9.14 6.51 0.16
N GLY A 73 -9.10 5.20 -0.03
CA GLY A 73 -7.87 4.42 0.00
C GLY A 73 -6.88 4.86 -1.07
N ALA A 74 -7.32 5.08 -2.31
CA ALA A 74 -6.46 5.60 -3.38
C ALA A 74 -5.84 6.96 -3.01
N VAL A 75 -6.64 7.88 -2.47
CA VAL A 75 -6.16 9.19 -1.99
C VAL A 75 -5.15 9.03 -0.84
N PHE A 76 -5.43 8.13 0.10
CA PHE A 76 -4.51 7.84 1.20
C PHE A 76 -3.15 7.34 0.68
N PHE A 77 -3.14 6.36 -0.22
CA PHE A 77 -1.91 5.83 -0.82
C PHE A 77 -1.19 6.86 -1.69
N PHE A 78 -1.92 7.74 -2.39
CA PHE A 78 -1.34 8.86 -3.12
C PHE A 78 -0.52 9.78 -2.20
N ILE A 79 -1.09 10.18 -1.06
CA ILE A 79 -0.43 11.06 -0.09
C ILE A 79 0.82 10.37 0.48
N VAL A 80 0.68 9.11 0.92
CA VAL A 80 1.80 8.35 1.49
C VAL A 80 2.91 8.16 0.44
N ALA A 81 2.58 7.78 -0.79
CA ALA A 81 3.56 7.61 -1.86
C ALA A 81 4.33 8.90 -2.15
N TRP A 82 3.67 10.06 -2.08
CA TRP A 82 4.34 11.34 -2.28
C TRP A 82 5.33 11.69 -1.15
N ILE A 83 4.96 11.39 0.11
CA ILE A 83 5.85 11.56 1.26
C ILE A 83 7.09 10.68 1.12
N PHE A 84 6.90 9.40 0.77
CA PHE A 84 8.01 8.47 0.54
C PHE A 84 8.87 8.90 -0.65
N ALA A 85 8.27 9.33 -1.75
CA ALA A 85 9.01 9.80 -2.92
C ALA A 85 9.87 11.02 -2.58
N TRP A 86 9.34 11.96 -1.81
CA TRP A 86 10.09 13.12 -1.33
C TRP A 86 11.28 12.70 -0.47
N TYR A 87 11.06 11.81 0.50
CA TYR A 87 12.11 11.30 1.39
C TYR A 87 13.24 10.61 0.62
N VAL A 88 12.90 9.74 -0.34
CA VAL A 88 13.89 9.02 -1.16
C VAL A 88 14.69 9.97 -2.04
N VAL A 89 14.03 10.93 -2.68
CA VAL A 89 14.70 11.93 -3.53
C VAL A 89 15.66 12.79 -2.71
N TRP A 90 15.23 13.22 -1.52
CA TRP A 90 16.08 13.97 -0.60
C TRP A 90 17.32 13.15 -0.19
N MET A 91 17.13 11.91 0.23
CA MET A 91 18.21 11.03 0.67
C MET A 91 19.20 10.74 -0.47
N HIS A 92 18.70 10.42 -1.67
CA HIS A 92 19.54 10.20 -2.86
C HIS A 92 20.35 11.45 -3.22
N ASN A 93 19.71 12.61 -3.37
CA ASN A 93 20.38 13.84 -3.79
C ASN A 93 21.39 14.33 -2.73
N SER A 94 21.06 14.23 -1.44
CA SER A 94 21.96 14.62 -0.35
C SER A 94 23.23 13.77 -0.34
N SER A 95 23.14 12.48 -0.71
CA SER A 95 24.30 11.58 -0.78
C SER A 95 25.31 11.94 -1.89
N LEU A 96 24.92 12.81 -2.84
CA LEU A 96 25.75 13.24 -3.96
C LEU A 96 26.48 14.57 -3.71
N VAL A 97 26.11 15.32 -2.67
CA VAL A 97 26.66 16.67 -2.41
C VAL A 97 28.14 16.64 -1.98
N ASN A 98 28.65 15.49 -1.53
CA ASN A 98 30.05 15.31 -1.08
C ASN A 98 30.84 14.30 -1.95
N LYS A 99 30.47 14.12 -3.21
CA LYS A 99 31.20 13.29 -4.19
C LYS A 99 31.74 14.15 -5.31
#